data_AF-A0A2A3JYP5-F1
#
_entry.id   AF-A0A2A3JYP5-F1
#
_cell.length_a   1.000
_cell.length_b   1.000
_cell.length_c   1.000
_cell.angle_alpha   90.00
_cell.angle_beta   90.00
_cell.angle_gamma   90.00
#
_symmetry.space_group_name_H-M   'P 1'
#
loop_
_entity.id
_entity.type
_entity.pdbx_description
1 polymer ?
#
loop_
_entity_poly.entity_id
_entity_poly.type
_entity_poly.pdbx_seq_one_letter_code
_entity_poly.pdbx_strand_id
1 'polypeptide(L)'
;MRIDESRVAVAGVALGGTAAMMLAGGMIDEGAYARNCWTAHPSADCDWFATGGIDPASVDPQALTLPRRDERVRAVLAIAPEYLAEFRASSLAERSAPVTIFGLDQPAPGEARLAAQTGIEVLPLQGADLYDLFALCTPGGAKLLEEEGGDPALCGSTAEERGAVHDQLAESALDVLGRALPLPY
;
A
#
# COMPACT_ATOMS: atom_id res chain seq x y z
N MET A 1 -8.37 10.17 27.14
CA MET A 1 -8.18 10.38 25.70
C MET A 1 -9.53 10.22 25.02
N ARG A 2 -9.99 11.20 24.24
CA ARG A 2 -11.26 11.13 23.50
C ARG A 2 -10.93 11.19 22.00
N ILE A 3 -11.54 10.31 21.21
CA ILE A 3 -11.38 10.30 19.75
C ILE A 3 -12.42 11.24 19.14
N ASP A 4 -12.00 12.02 18.15
CA ASP A 4 -12.90 12.81 17.31
C ASP A 4 -13.32 11.96 16.11
N GLU A 5 -14.51 11.37 16.19
CA GLU A 5 -15.05 10.46 15.18
C GLU A 5 -15.34 11.15 13.84
N SER A 6 -15.33 12.49 13.80
CA SER A 6 -15.47 13.24 12.54
C SER A 6 -14.17 13.33 11.75
N ARG A 7 -13.02 12.95 12.34
CA ARG A 7 -11.68 13.08 11.75
C ARG A 7 -10.92 11.75 11.80
N VAL A 8 -11.42 10.76 11.07
CA VAL A 8 -10.80 9.43 10.98
C VAL A 8 -10.09 9.28 9.64
N ALA A 9 -8.78 9.06 9.69
CA ALA A 9 -8.00 8.62 8.53
C ALA A 9 -7.57 7.15 8.70
N VAL A 10 -7.31 6.48 7.59
CA VAL A 10 -6.65 5.18 7.58
C VAL A 10 -5.36 5.27 6.78
N ALA A 11 -4.28 4.74 7.34
CA ALA A 11 -3.01 4.57 6.64
C ALA A 11 -2.61 3.10 6.65
N GLY A 12 -1.93 2.65 5.60
CA GLY A 12 -1.40 1.29 5.55
C GLY A 12 -0.27 1.16 4.55
N VAL A 13 0.65 0.24 4.83
CA VAL A 13 1.83 -0.09 4.02
C VAL A 13 1.59 -1.37 3.24
N ALA A 14 2.03 -1.46 1.98
CA ALA A 14 1.92 -2.68 1.15
C ALA A 14 0.47 -3.17 1.04
N LEU A 15 0.17 -4.42 1.39
CA LEU A 15 -1.19 -4.96 1.53
C LEU A 15 -2.09 -4.10 2.44
N GLY A 16 -1.52 -3.48 3.47
CA GLY A 16 -2.25 -2.54 4.32
C GLY A 16 -2.69 -1.30 3.55
N GLY A 17 -1.89 -0.83 2.60
CA GLY A 17 -2.24 0.27 1.69
C GLY A 17 -3.38 -0.13 0.75
N THR A 18 -3.32 -1.34 0.19
CA THR A 18 -4.42 -1.94 -0.59
C THR A 18 -5.70 -1.99 0.24
N ALA A 19 -5.63 -2.50 1.47
CA ALA A 19 -6.78 -2.57 2.37
C ALA A 19 -7.35 -1.17 2.70
N ALA A 20 -6.48 -0.19 2.94
CA ALA A 20 -6.90 1.20 3.18
C ALA A 20 -7.65 1.78 1.96
N MET A 21 -7.16 1.52 0.75
CA MET A 21 -7.85 1.92 -0.50
C MET A 21 -9.21 1.23 -0.66
N MET A 22 -9.34 -0.02 -0.24
CA MET A 22 -10.63 -0.72 -0.25
C MET A 22 -11.63 -0.11 0.74
N LEU A 23 -11.17 0.44 1.87
CA LEU A 23 -12.05 1.19 2.80
C LEU A 23 -12.58 2.50 2.20
N ALA A 24 -11.87 3.11 1.25
CA ALA A 24 -12.39 4.22 0.45
C ALA A 24 -13.36 3.78 -0.67
N GLY A 25 -13.59 2.47 -0.83
CA GLY A 25 -14.46 1.90 -1.86
C GLY A 25 -13.74 1.35 -3.08
N GLY A 26 -12.40 1.25 -3.06
CA GLY A 26 -11.65 0.56 -4.09
C GLY A 26 -12.01 -0.93 -4.17
N MET A 27 -12.11 -1.46 -5.38
CA MET A 27 -12.39 -2.86 -5.65
C MET A 27 -11.30 -3.48 -6.52
N ILE A 28 -10.84 -4.66 -6.13
CA ILE A 28 -9.98 -5.50 -6.96
C ILE A 28 -10.82 -6.13 -8.08
N ASP A 29 -10.24 -6.18 -9.27
CA ASP A 29 -10.78 -6.97 -10.38
C ASP A 29 -10.35 -8.42 -10.22
N GLU A 30 -11.30 -9.33 -10.01
CA GLU A 30 -10.99 -10.75 -9.79
C GLU A 30 -10.26 -11.38 -10.98
N GLY A 31 -10.56 -10.93 -12.21
CA GLY A 31 -9.91 -11.44 -13.40
C GLY A 31 -8.46 -10.97 -13.51
N ALA A 32 -8.19 -9.71 -13.17
CA ALA A 32 -6.83 -9.19 -13.10
C ALA A 32 -6.03 -9.91 -12.01
N TYR A 33 -6.61 -10.08 -10.82
CA TYR A 33 -5.98 -10.79 -9.70
C TYR A 33 -5.69 -12.26 -10.05
N ALA A 34 -6.65 -12.99 -10.59
CA ALA A 34 -6.48 -14.39 -10.98
C ALA A 34 -5.43 -14.61 -12.07
N ARG A 35 -4.97 -13.55 -12.75
CA ARG A 35 -3.92 -13.61 -13.76
C ARG A 35 -2.65 -12.87 -13.35
N ASN A 36 -2.58 -12.33 -12.13
CA ASN A 36 -1.50 -11.43 -11.72
C ASN A 36 -0.11 -12.08 -11.83
N CYS A 37 0.00 -13.40 -11.64
CA CYS A 37 1.26 -14.14 -11.79
C CYS A 37 1.65 -14.53 -13.22
N TRP A 38 0.78 -14.28 -14.19
CA TRP A 38 0.99 -14.65 -15.60
C TRP A 38 0.96 -13.43 -16.52
N THR A 39 1.33 -12.26 -15.99
CA THR A 39 1.47 -11.02 -16.75
C THR A 39 2.93 -10.70 -17.06
N ALA A 40 3.18 -9.65 -17.84
CA ALA A 40 4.53 -9.15 -18.10
C ALA A 40 5.22 -8.56 -16.84
N HIS A 41 4.45 -8.24 -15.80
CA HIS A 41 4.93 -7.70 -14.54
C HIS A 41 4.20 -8.44 -13.39
N PRO A 42 4.63 -9.66 -13.06
CA PRO A 42 3.97 -10.45 -12.04
C PRO A 42 4.03 -9.78 -10.66
N SER A 43 3.02 -10.06 -9.81
CA SER A 43 3.05 -9.61 -8.41
C SER A 43 4.26 -10.19 -7.67
N ALA A 44 4.77 -9.45 -6.67
CA ALA A 44 5.86 -9.92 -5.82
C ALA A 44 5.52 -11.24 -5.08
N ASP A 45 4.23 -11.49 -4.81
CA ASP A 45 3.78 -12.69 -4.11
C ASP A 45 3.86 -13.98 -4.93
N CYS A 46 4.11 -13.90 -6.24
CA CYS A 46 3.99 -15.06 -7.12
C CYS A 46 4.98 -16.18 -6.79
N ASP A 47 6.18 -15.83 -6.34
CA ASP A 47 7.17 -16.82 -5.87
C ASP A 47 6.73 -17.47 -4.55
N TRP A 48 6.10 -16.68 -3.67
CA TRP A 48 5.52 -17.19 -2.42
C TRP A 48 4.33 -18.12 -2.69
N PHE A 49 3.43 -17.72 -3.60
CA PHE A 49 2.32 -18.56 -4.04
C PHE A 49 2.82 -19.87 -4.66
N ALA A 50 3.82 -19.80 -5.55
CA ALA A 50 4.40 -20.98 -6.17
C ALA A 50 5.03 -21.93 -5.14
N THR A 51 5.78 -21.38 -4.17
CA THR A 51 6.39 -22.17 -3.09
C THR A 51 5.34 -22.83 -2.18
N GLY A 52 4.23 -22.12 -1.93
CA GLY A 52 3.11 -22.61 -1.13
C GLY A 52 2.13 -23.53 -1.88
N GLY A 53 2.30 -23.72 -3.20
CA GLY A 53 1.34 -24.44 -4.03
C GLY A 53 -0.03 -23.73 -4.14
N ILE A 54 -0.04 -22.41 -3.98
CA ILE A 54 -1.24 -21.57 -4.05
C ILE A 54 -1.43 -21.13 -5.50
N ASP A 55 -2.61 -21.38 -6.05
CA ASP A 55 -3.03 -20.83 -7.33
C ASP A 55 -3.86 -19.56 -7.07
N PRO A 56 -3.41 -18.35 -7.47
CA PRO A 56 -4.23 -17.14 -7.40
C PRO A 56 -5.63 -17.28 -8.00
N ALA A 57 -5.81 -18.12 -9.02
CA ALA A 57 -7.12 -18.39 -9.63
C ALA A 57 -8.03 -19.24 -8.74
N SER A 58 -7.51 -19.86 -7.68
CA SER A 58 -8.27 -20.63 -6.70
C SER A 58 -8.83 -19.78 -5.54
N VAL A 59 -8.44 -18.51 -5.45
CA VAL A 59 -8.97 -17.58 -4.43
C VAL A 59 -10.46 -17.36 -4.66
N ASP A 60 -11.25 -17.39 -3.58
CA ASP A 60 -12.69 -17.11 -3.63
C ASP A 60 -12.95 -15.70 -4.20
N PRO A 61 -13.54 -15.58 -5.40
CA PRO A 61 -13.84 -14.29 -6.00
C PRO A 61 -14.79 -13.44 -5.14
N GLN A 62 -15.66 -14.07 -4.34
CA GLN A 62 -16.54 -13.34 -3.44
C GLN A 62 -15.75 -12.65 -2.33
N ALA A 63 -14.71 -13.28 -1.81
CA ALA A 63 -13.85 -12.67 -0.79
C ALA A 63 -13.10 -11.44 -1.33
N LEU A 64 -12.65 -11.48 -2.59
CA LEU A 64 -11.95 -10.40 -3.29
C LEU A 64 -12.88 -9.23 -3.68
N THR A 65 -14.12 -9.52 -4.04
CA THR A 65 -15.07 -8.54 -4.59
C THR A 65 -16.05 -7.98 -3.56
N LEU A 66 -16.02 -8.46 -2.32
CA LEU A 66 -16.88 -7.97 -1.25
C LEU A 66 -16.57 -6.49 -0.96
N PRO A 67 -17.54 -5.56 -1.10
CA PRO A 67 -17.31 -4.15 -0.83
C PRO A 67 -16.86 -3.92 0.63
N ARG A 68 -15.80 -3.14 0.80
CA ARG A 68 -15.21 -2.81 2.12
C ARG A 68 -15.38 -1.35 2.51
N ARG A 69 -16.09 -0.55 1.71
CA ARG A 69 -16.26 0.89 1.94
C ARG A 69 -16.73 1.17 3.37
N ASP A 70 -16.06 2.10 4.04
CA ASP A 70 -16.43 2.57 5.37
C ASP A 70 -16.65 4.09 5.35
N GLU A 71 -17.90 4.51 5.53
CA GLU A 71 -18.34 5.93 5.49
C GLU A 71 -17.77 6.79 6.62
N ARG A 72 -17.14 6.18 7.63
CA ARG A 72 -16.45 6.90 8.71
C ARG A 72 -15.07 7.37 8.28
N VAL A 73 -14.46 6.74 7.28
CA VAL A 73 -13.13 7.12 6.78
C VAL A 73 -13.24 8.42 6.00
N ARG A 74 -12.41 9.40 6.37
CA ARG A 74 -12.39 10.74 5.81
C ARG A 74 -11.14 11.03 4.98
N ALA A 75 -10.09 10.22 5.14
CA ALA A 75 -8.88 10.27 4.32
C ALA A 75 -8.20 8.90 4.31
N VAL A 76 -7.55 8.57 3.19
CA VAL A 76 -6.75 7.35 3.03
C VAL A 76 -5.35 7.70 2.58
N LEU A 77 -4.36 7.19 3.32
CA LEU A 77 -2.94 7.27 3.01
C LEU A 77 -2.46 5.87 2.64
N ALA A 78 -2.38 5.57 1.35
CA ALA A 78 -1.95 4.28 0.83
C ALA A 78 -0.44 4.31 0.57
N ILE A 79 0.35 3.65 1.42
CA ILE A 79 1.81 3.72 1.38
C ILE A 79 2.35 2.48 0.67
N ALA A 80 3.04 2.68 -0.44
CA ALA A 80 3.51 1.64 -1.35
C ALA A 80 2.49 0.50 -1.55
N PRO A 81 1.23 0.81 -1.90
CA PRO A 81 0.17 -0.19 -1.93
C PRO A 81 0.45 -1.27 -2.97
N GLU A 82 0.17 -2.51 -2.61
CA GLU A 82 0.23 -3.64 -3.54
C GLU A 82 -1.05 -3.71 -4.38
N TYR A 83 -0.96 -4.45 -5.48
CA TYR A 83 -2.07 -4.71 -6.39
C TYR A 83 -2.70 -3.48 -7.08
N LEU A 84 -1.92 -2.40 -7.28
CA LEU A 84 -2.40 -1.21 -7.99
C LEU A 84 -2.87 -1.51 -9.41
N ALA A 85 -2.24 -2.46 -10.10
CA ALA A 85 -2.62 -2.88 -11.44
C ALA A 85 -3.97 -3.60 -11.47
N GLU A 86 -4.35 -4.26 -10.38
CA GLU A 86 -5.54 -5.09 -10.25
C GLU A 86 -6.76 -4.29 -9.75
N PHE A 87 -6.57 -3.08 -9.22
CA PHE A 87 -7.70 -2.21 -8.88
C PHE A 87 -8.51 -1.80 -10.12
N ARG A 88 -9.84 -1.89 -9.99
CA ARG A 88 -10.82 -1.30 -10.90
C ARG A 88 -10.79 0.21 -10.74
N ALA A 89 -10.23 0.92 -11.72
CA ALA A 89 -10.12 2.38 -11.64
C ALA A 89 -11.47 3.08 -11.43
N SER A 90 -12.56 2.58 -12.03
CA SER A 90 -13.90 3.13 -11.82
C SER A 90 -14.33 3.14 -10.35
N SER A 91 -14.01 2.10 -9.58
CA SER A 91 -14.35 2.04 -8.15
C SER A 91 -13.66 3.12 -7.32
N LEU A 92 -12.41 3.46 -7.68
CA LEU A 92 -11.61 4.50 -7.02
C LEU A 92 -11.88 5.90 -7.56
N ALA A 93 -12.41 6.02 -8.77
CA ALA A 93 -12.96 7.29 -9.26
C ALA A 93 -14.21 7.70 -8.45
N GLU A 94 -14.98 6.73 -7.97
CA GLU A 94 -16.17 6.90 -7.11
C GLU A 94 -15.87 6.74 -5.61
N ARG A 95 -14.61 6.93 -5.20
CA ARG A 95 -14.16 6.80 -3.81
C ARG A 95 -14.94 7.70 -2.84
N SER A 96 -15.22 7.20 -1.63
CA SER A 96 -15.96 7.95 -0.59
C SER A 96 -15.09 8.94 0.20
N ALA A 97 -13.76 8.80 0.12
CA ALA A 97 -12.79 9.66 0.78
C ALA A 97 -11.61 9.97 -0.17
N PRO A 98 -10.93 11.11 -0.01
CA PRO A 98 -9.64 11.35 -0.67
C PRO A 98 -8.66 10.21 -0.38
N VAL A 99 -7.99 9.76 -1.44
CA VAL A 99 -6.92 8.76 -1.39
C VAL A 99 -5.66 9.44 -1.91
N THR A 100 -4.58 9.33 -1.16
CA THR A 100 -3.23 9.70 -1.59
C THR A 100 -2.36 8.45 -1.58
N ILE A 101 -1.63 8.21 -2.66
CA ILE A 101 -0.64 7.14 -2.78
C ILE A 101 0.73 7.71 -2.44
N PHE A 102 1.47 7.07 -1.55
CA PHE A 102 2.89 7.31 -1.35
C PHE A 102 3.66 6.25 -2.13
N GLY A 103 4.15 6.62 -3.31
CA GLY A 103 4.87 5.73 -4.21
C GLY A 103 6.32 5.56 -3.79
N LEU A 104 6.93 4.42 -4.11
CA LEU A 104 8.36 4.18 -3.92
C LEU A 104 9.17 4.88 -5.03
N ASP A 105 10.51 4.79 -4.95
CA ASP A 105 11.38 5.34 -6.00
C ASP A 105 11.11 4.69 -7.38
N GLN A 106 10.84 3.39 -7.36
CA GLN A 106 10.36 2.65 -8.52
C GLN A 106 8.82 2.54 -8.45
N PRO A 107 8.08 3.17 -9.39
CA PRO A 107 6.62 3.11 -9.41
C PRO A 107 6.11 1.68 -9.51
N ALA A 108 5.12 1.34 -8.69
CA ALA A 108 4.49 0.03 -8.73
C ALA A 108 3.70 -0.17 -10.05
N PRO A 109 3.58 -1.41 -10.55
CA PRO A 109 2.73 -1.70 -11.70
C PRO A 109 1.32 -1.15 -11.53
N GLY A 110 0.85 -0.39 -12.54
CA GLY A 110 -0.49 0.19 -12.53
C GLY A 110 -0.64 1.52 -11.81
N GLU A 111 0.37 2.00 -11.07
CA GLU A 111 0.32 3.28 -10.34
C GLU A 111 -0.03 4.46 -11.27
N ALA A 112 0.77 4.67 -12.33
CA ALA A 112 0.54 5.75 -13.28
C ALA A 112 -0.82 5.64 -14.01
N ARG A 113 -1.23 4.41 -14.35
CA ARG A 113 -2.56 4.14 -14.95
C ARG A 113 -3.67 4.57 -13.99
N LEU A 114 -3.56 4.17 -12.73
CA LEU A 114 -4.59 4.40 -11.73
C LEU A 114 -4.68 5.89 -11.41
N ALA A 115 -3.54 6.57 -11.20
CA ALA A 115 -3.49 8.01 -10.99
C ALA A 115 -4.15 8.77 -12.16
N ALA A 116 -3.80 8.43 -13.41
CA ALA A 116 -4.36 9.07 -14.59
C ALA A 116 -5.87 8.85 -14.76
N GLN A 117 -6.39 7.67 -14.40
CA GLN A 117 -7.81 7.33 -14.56
C GLN A 117 -8.70 7.81 -13.42
N THR A 118 -8.14 8.03 -12.23
CA THR A 118 -8.91 8.34 -11.01
C THR A 118 -8.64 9.74 -10.45
N GLY A 119 -7.59 10.41 -10.91
CA GLY A 119 -7.11 11.67 -10.36
C GLY A 119 -6.57 11.55 -8.92
N ILE A 120 -6.15 10.36 -8.50
CA ILE A 120 -5.49 10.14 -7.21
C ILE A 120 -4.10 10.80 -7.24
N GLU A 121 -3.77 11.54 -6.19
CA GLU A 121 -2.46 12.14 -5.98
C GLU A 121 -1.44 11.04 -5.64
N VAL A 122 -0.29 11.07 -6.30
CA VAL A 122 0.85 10.20 -6.01
C VAL A 122 2.00 11.08 -5.52
N LEU A 123 2.42 10.88 -4.29
CA LEU A 123 3.57 11.53 -3.67
C LEU A 123 4.74 10.55 -3.66
N PRO A 124 5.87 10.85 -4.32
CA PRO A 124 7.01 9.94 -4.35
C PRO A 124 7.82 9.99 -3.05
N LEU A 125 8.19 8.82 -2.54
CA LEU A 125 9.20 8.64 -1.51
C LEU A 125 10.54 8.41 -2.20
N GLN A 126 11.35 9.46 -2.25
CA GLN A 126 12.58 9.49 -3.06
C GLN A 126 13.63 8.55 -2.48
N GLY A 127 14.18 7.67 -3.33
CA GLY A 127 15.19 6.70 -2.91
C GLY A 127 14.70 5.64 -1.93
N ALA A 128 13.39 5.51 -1.73
CA ALA A 128 12.81 4.49 -0.87
C ALA A 128 12.51 3.20 -1.64
N ASP A 129 12.95 2.08 -1.09
CA ASP A 129 12.47 0.74 -1.45
C ASP A 129 11.40 0.25 -0.46
N LEU A 130 10.69 -0.82 -0.82
CA LEU A 130 9.58 -1.35 -0.01
C LEU A 130 10.02 -1.69 1.42
N TYR A 131 11.21 -2.28 1.56
CA TYR A 131 11.72 -2.69 2.86
C TYR A 131 12.05 -1.51 3.77
N ASP A 132 12.32 -0.31 3.24
CA ASP A 132 12.59 0.89 4.04
C ASP A 132 11.37 1.42 4.79
N LEU A 133 10.18 0.90 4.49
CA LEU A 133 8.94 1.25 5.20
C LEU A 133 8.71 0.43 6.47
N PHE A 134 9.56 -0.56 6.74
CA PHE A 134 9.52 -1.37 7.95
C PHE A 134 10.36 -0.74 9.06
N ALA A 135 10.12 -1.15 10.30
CA ALA A 135 10.88 -0.69 11.46
C ALA A 135 12.41 -0.84 11.27
N LEU A 136 13.18 -0.01 11.98
CA LEU A 136 14.64 -0.09 11.94
C LEU A 136 15.13 -1.47 12.34
N CYS A 137 16.01 -2.06 11.53
CA CYS A 137 16.67 -3.30 11.87
C CYS A 137 17.61 -3.13 13.06
N THR A 138 17.65 -4.14 13.92
CA THR A 138 18.69 -4.22 14.95
C THR A 138 20.03 -4.61 14.31
N PRO A 139 21.18 -4.39 14.97
CA PRO A 139 22.49 -4.81 14.44
C PRO A 139 22.60 -6.30 14.10
N GLY A 140 21.77 -7.16 14.70
CA GLY A 140 21.73 -8.59 14.41
C GLY A 140 20.67 -9.02 13.40
N GLY A 141 19.87 -8.09 12.85
CA GLY A 141 18.67 -8.40 12.06
C GLY A 141 18.97 -9.22 10.80
N ALA A 142 19.91 -8.76 9.96
CA ALA A 142 20.26 -9.45 8.73
C ALA A 142 20.76 -10.89 8.98
N LYS A 143 21.56 -11.09 10.04
CA LYS A 143 22.07 -12.41 10.41
C LYS A 143 20.94 -13.34 10.86
N LEU A 144 20.02 -12.84 11.69
CA LEU A 144 18.89 -13.63 12.15
C LEU A 144 17.98 -14.05 10.99
N LEU A 145 17.71 -13.14 10.05
CA LEU A 145 16.95 -13.44 8.84
C LEU A 145 17.60 -14.58 8.06
N GLU A 146 18.91 -14.53 7.83
CA GLU A 146 19.63 -15.59 7.14
C GLU A 146 19.57 -16.93 7.90
N GLU A 147 19.76 -16.91 9.23
CA GLU A 147 19.68 -18.10 10.09
C GLU A 147 18.28 -18.76 10.09
N GLU A 148 17.22 -17.96 9.92
CA GLU A 148 15.83 -18.42 9.88
C GLU A 148 15.33 -18.71 8.44
N GLY A 149 16.20 -18.55 7.43
CA GLY A 149 15.85 -18.77 6.02
C GLY A 149 15.03 -17.65 5.39
N GLY A 150 14.98 -16.48 6.03
CA GLY A 150 14.45 -15.24 5.47
C GLY A 150 15.45 -14.51 4.56
N ASP A 151 14.99 -13.41 3.97
CA ASP A 151 15.80 -12.58 3.08
C ASP A 151 16.56 -11.48 3.87
N PRO A 152 17.90 -11.53 3.96
CA PRO A 152 18.67 -10.50 4.66
C PRO A 152 18.58 -9.12 3.99
N ALA A 153 18.15 -9.02 2.72
CA ALA A 153 17.94 -7.74 2.05
C ALA A 153 16.85 -6.89 2.71
N LEU A 154 15.95 -7.49 3.52
CA LEU A 154 15.01 -6.74 4.35
C LEU A 154 15.71 -5.74 5.28
N CYS A 155 16.94 -6.06 5.70
CA CYS A 155 17.82 -5.20 6.48
C CYS A 155 19.01 -4.64 5.67
N GLY A 156 18.86 -4.50 4.35
CA GLY A 156 19.92 -4.04 3.44
C GLY A 156 20.26 -2.55 3.59
N SER A 157 19.27 -1.72 3.92
CA SER A 157 19.42 -0.29 4.20
C SER A 157 20.09 -0.03 5.56
N THR A 158 20.88 1.01 5.67
CA THR A 158 21.35 1.51 6.97
C THR A 158 20.20 2.12 7.79
N ALA A 159 20.41 2.26 9.09
CA ALA A 159 19.42 2.91 9.97
C ALA A 159 19.22 4.40 9.63
N GLU A 160 20.25 5.06 9.09
CA GLU A 160 20.19 6.46 8.65
C GLU A 160 19.34 6.62 7.39
N GLU A 161 19.60 5.81 6.35
CA GLU A 161 18.82 5.81 5.10
C GLU A 161 17.34 5.53 5.37
N ARG A 162 17.06 4.49 6.16
CA ARG A 162 15.69 4.12 6.54
C ARG A 162 15.03 5.20 7.41
N GLY A 163 15.78 5.80 8.32
CA GLY A 163 15.30 6.94 9.12
C GLY A 163 14.88 8.12 8.24
N ALA A 164 15.65 8.43 7.20
CA ALA A 164 15.32 9.50 6.27
C ALA A 164 14.02 9.23 5.48
N VAL A 165 13.79 7.98 5.06
CA VAL A 165 12.51 7.57 4.41
C VAL A 165 11.33 7.73 5.39
N HIS A 166 11.50 7.33 6.65
CA HIS A 166 10.47 7.51 7.67
C HIS A 166 10.13 8.98 7.92
N ASP A 167 11.14 9.85 8.01
CA ASP A 167 10.96 11.28 8.21
C ASP A 167 10.23 11.92 7.01
N GLN A 168 10.64 11.58 5.78
CA GLN A 168 9.97 12.04 4.55
C GLN A 168 8.50 11.62 4.50
N LEU A 169 8.21 10.36 4.81
CA LEU A 169 6.85 9.83 4.87
C LEU A 169 6.04 10.53 5.95
N ALA A 170 6.59 10.70 7.15
CA ALA A 170 5.91 11.36 8.26
C ALA A 170 5.56 12.81 7.94
N GLU A 171 6.50 13.58 7.37
CA GLU A 171 6.27 14.97 6.95
C GLU A 171 5.15 15.05 5.91
N SER A 172 5.23 14.23 4.85
CA SER A 172 4.25 14.24 3.76
C SER A 172 2.87 13.74 4.23
N ALA A 173 2.83 12.73 5.11
CA ALA A 173 1.59 12.23 5.70
C ALA A 173 0.91 13.28 6.59
N LEU A 174 1.68 14.02 7.38
CA LEU A 174 1.14 15.10 8.22
C LEU A 174 0.58 16.25 7.38
N ASP A 175 1.21 16.61 6.26
CA ASP A 175 0.65 17.60 5.32
C ASP A 175 -0.69 17.12 4.75
N VAL A 176 -0.74 15.89 4.23
CA VAL A 176 -1.97 15.29 3.67
C VAL A 176 -3.09 15.27 4.72
N LEU A 177 -2.79 14.85 5.95
CA LEU A 177 -3.75 14.82 7.05
C LEU A 177 -4.21 16.24 7.43
N GLY A 178 -3.31 17.22 7.43
CA GLY A 178 -3.65 18.62 7.69
C GLY A 178 -4.61 19.20 6.65
N ARG A 179 -4.41 18.87 5.36
CA ARG A 179 -5.30 19.28 4.26
C ARG A 179 -6.63 18.55 4.29
N ALA A 180 -6.63 17.25 4.56
CA ALA A 180 -7.82 16.41 4.48
C ALA A 180 -8.71 16.47 5.74
N LEU A 181 -8.11 16.67 6.92
CA LEU A 181 -8.78 16.65 8.23
C LEU A 181 -8.46 17.91 9.07
N PRO A 182 -8.83 19.11 8.59
CA PRO A 182 -8.52 20.34 9.28
C PRO A 182 -9.09 20.35 10.70
N LEU A 183 -8.36 20.99 11.63
CA LEU A 183 -8.86 21.20 12.99
C LEU A 183 -10.10 22.09 12.96
N PRO A 184 -11.11 21.82 13.81
CA PRO A 184 -12.20 22.76 13.99
C PRO A 184 -11.66 24.11 14.48
N TYR A 185 -12.24 25.19 13.95
CA TYR A 185 -11.97 26.57 14.37
C TYR A 185 -12.33 26.82 15.83
#